data_AF-G7Z4G5-F1
#
_entry.id   AF-G7Z4G5-F1
#
_cell.length_a   1.000
_cell.length_b   1.000
_cell.length_c   1.000
_cell.angle_alpha   90.00
_cell.angle_beta   90.00
_cell.angle_gamma   90.00
#
_symmetry.space_group_name_H-M   'P 1'
#
loop_
_entity.id
_entity.type
_entity.pdbx_description
1 polymer ?
#
loop_
_entity_poly.entity_id
_entity_poly.type
_entity_poly.pdbx_seq_one_letter_code
_entity_poly.pdbx_strand_id
1 'polypeptide(L)'
;MLVDIPLLSGLRQRRYGLPPASIEAATSREGRIFASHLYDPVVRGRRHDWADAEPANILDDLYEVITSLQDAVVRDLRASGIVIEANPTSNLATGAVGSMEEHPLLRHLRNDHDAGLFSINTDDPGVFATRCSGCASYLHRSWRCCRRFESGRAHQSCSFRLKPPPF
;
A
#
# COMPACT_ATOMS: atom_id res chain seq x y z
N MET A 1 31.96 -0.93 21.14
CA MET A 1 32.02 -2.40 21.20
C MET A 1 30.63 -2.94 20.92
N LEU A 2 30.37 -3.41 19.70
CA LEU A 2 29.14 -4.11 19.36
C LEU A 2 29.28 -5.54 19.86
N VAL A 3 28.35 -5.98 20.71
CA VAL A 3 28.28 -7.36 21.20
C VAL A 3 27.95 -8.25 20.01
N ASP A 4 28.89 -9.13 19.65
CA ASP A 4 28.72 -10.07 18.55
C ASP A 4 27.86 -11.24 19.04
N ILE A 5 26.54 -11.10 18.90
CA ILE A 5 25.58 -12.15 19.23
C ILE A 5 25.53 -13.09 18.01
N PRO A 6 25.94 -14.37 18.11
CA PRO A 6 26.01 -15.29 16.97
C PRO A 6 24.67 -15.49 16.23
N LEU A 7 23.56 -15.25 16.93
CA LEU A 7 22.22 -15.27 16.34
C LEU A 7 21.96 -14.10 15.38
N LEU A 8 22.59 -12.93 15.63
CA LEU A 8 22.42 -11.71 14.83
C LEU A 8 23.35 -11.64 13.62
N SER A 9 24.52 -12.28 13.65
CA SER A 9 25.43 -12.34 12.50
C SER A 9 24.82 -13.16 11.35
N GLY A 10 24.14 -14.27 11.66
CA GLY A 10 23.37 -15.06 10.69
C GLY A 10 22.15 -14.32 10.13
N LEU A 11 21.49 -13.48 10.94
CA LEU A 11 20.37 -12.64 10.49
C LEU A 11 20.83 -11.44 9.64
N ARG A 12 22.04 -10.91 9.89
CA ARG A 12 22.63 -9.82 9.08
C ARG A 12 22.93 -10.25 7.64
N GLN A 13 23.46 -11.45 7.42
CA GLN A 13 23.63 -11.98 6.06
C GLN A 13 22.28 -12.15 5.33
N ARG A 14 21.21 -12.52 6.04
CA ARG A 14 19.87 -12.68 5.45
C ARG A 14 19.20 -11.36 5.09
N ARG A 15 19.55 -10.24 5.74
CA ARG A 15 18.94 -8.92 5.49
C ARG A 15 19.59 -8.16 4.32
N TYR A 16 20.83 -8.50 3.94
CA TYR A 16 21.57 -7.85 2.84
C TYR A 16 21.95 -8.80 1.70
N GLY A 17 21.78 -10.11 1.86
CA GLY A 17 21.91 -11.06 0.76
C GLY A 17 20.71 -10.95 -0.17
N LEU A 18 20.95 -10.71 -1.46
CA LEU A 18 19.91 -10.89 -2.48
C LEU A 18 19.35 -12.31 -2.37
N PRO A 19 18.05 -12.49 -2.61
CA PRO A 19 17.46 -13.82 -2.59
C PRO A 19 18.14 -14.74 -3.63
N PRO A 20 18.09 -16.07 -3.44
CA PRO A 20 18.66 -17.01 -4.39
C PRO A 20 18.11 -16.75 -5.78
N ALA A 21 18.96 -16.71 -6.81
CA ALA A 21 18.53 -16.38 -8.17
C ALA A 21 17.58 -17.42 -8.81
N SER A 22 17.47 -18.61 -8.20
CA SER A 22 16.55 -19.68 -8.56
C SER A 22 16.31 -20.61 -7.36
N ILE A 23 15.41 -21.60 -7.51
CA ILE A 23 15.16 -22.63 -6.49
C ILE A 23 16.43 -23.48 -6.26
N GLU A 24 17.15 -23.79 -7.34
CA GLU A 24 18.37 -24.59 -7.33
C GLU A 24 19.55 -23.85 -6.71
N ALA A 25 19.57 -22.52 -6.83
CA ALA A 25 20.58 -21.65 -6.21
C ALA A 25 20.43 -21.56 -4.67
N ALA A 26 19.34 -22.07 -4.10
CA ALA A 26 19.09 -22.00 -2.67
C ALA A 26 19.79 -23.12 -1.88
N THR A 27 20.79 -22.73 -1.10
CA THR A 27 21.65 -23.64 -0.32
C THR A 27 21.04 -24.04 1.03
N SER A 28 20.12 -23.25 1.57
CA SER A 28 19.43 -23.52 2.84
C SER A 28 17.99 -23.97 2.64
N ARG A 29 17.42 -24.67 3.63
CA ARG A 29 16.01 -25.05 3.65
C ARG A 29 15.10 -23.82 3.55
N GLU A 30 15.40 -22.78 4.31
CA GLU A 30 14.62 -21.53 4.30
C GLU A 30 14.75 -20.82 2.95
N GLY A 31 15.94 -20.83 2.36
CA GLY A 31 16.17 -20.28 1.02
C GLY A 31 15.38 -21.02 -0.06
N ARG A 32 15.25 -22.34 0.04
CA ARG A 32 14.46 -23.15 -0.90
C ARG A 32 12.97 -22.85 -0.78
N ILE A 33 12.46 -22.70 0.45
CA ILE A 33 11.06 -22.30 0.69
C ILE A 33 10.80 -20.89 0.12
N PHE A 34 11.72 -19.95 0.37
CA PHE A 34 11.60 -18.59 -0.15
C PHE A 34 11.65 -18.56 -1.69
N ALA A 35 12.62 -19.26 -2.29
CA ALA A 35 12.78 -19.36 -3.74
C ALA A 35 11.60 -20.10 -4.40
N SER A 36 11.03 -21.14 -3.79
CA SER A 36 9.84 -21.81 -4.34
C SER A 36 8.64 -20.87 -4.39
N HIS A 37 8.46 -20.00 -3.39
CA HIS A 37 7.39 -19.01 -3.44
C HIS A 37 7.54 -17.95 -4.55
N LEU A 38 8.76 -17.69 -5.00
CA LEU A 38 9.07 -16.67 -6.01
C LEU A 38 9.17 -17.22 -7.44
N TYR A 39 9.68 -18.44 -7.60
CA TYR A 39 10.07 -18.98 -8.89
C TYR A 39 9.29 -20.23 -9.30
N ASP A 40 8.63 -20.95 -8.38
CA ASP A 40 7.84 -22.14 -8.73
C ASP A 40 6.57 -21.73 -9.49
N PRO A 41 6.41 -22.15 -10.76
CA PRO A 41 5.24 -21.77 -11.58
C PRO A 41 3.92 -22.26 -10.99
N VAL A 42 3.89 -23.42 -10.33
CA VAL A 42 2.68 -23.98 -9.73
C VAL A 42 2.27 -23.16 -8.50
N VAL A 43 3.24 -22.75 -7.68
CA VAL A 43 2.97 -21.91 -6.51
C VAL A 43 2.54 -20.51 -6.95
N ARG A 44 3.14 -19.96 -8.01
CA ARG A 44 2.74 -18.66 -8.58
C ARG A 44 1.36 -18.69 -9.23
N GLY A 45 1.04 -19.75 -9.98
CA GLY A 45 -0.28 -19.93 -10.59
C GLY A 45 -1.39 -19.91 -9.54
N ARG A 46 -1.23 -20.69 -8.47
CA ARG A 46 -2.20 -20.71 -7.36
C ARG A 46 -2.39 -19.39 -6.64
N ARG A 47 -1.38 -18.51 -6.60
CA ARG A 47 -1.54 -17.16 -6.03
C ARG A 47 -2.46 -16.29 -6.89
N HIS A 48 -2.43 -16.48 -8.20
CA HIS A 48 -3.30 -15.76 -9.13
C HIS A 48 -4.74 -16.26 -9.06
N ASP A 49 -4.93 -17.57 -8.85
CA ASP A 49 -6.25 -18.18 -8.66
C ASP A 49 -6.98 -17.64 -7.40
N TRP A 50 -6.25 -17.11 -6.41
CA TRP A 50 -6.89 -16.48 -5.22
C TRP A 50 -7.36 -15.05 -5.49
N ALA A 51 -7.01 -14.50 -6.65
CA ALA A 51 -7.49 -13.22 -7.17
C ALA A 51 -8.57 -13.43 -8.23
N ASP A 52 -9.38 -14.49 -8.11
CA ASP A 52 -10.55 -14.74 -8.95
C ASP A 52 -11.46 -13.50 -9.02
N ALA A 53 -12.02 -13.24 -10.20
CA ALA A 53 -12.80 -12.03 -10.52
C ALA A 53 -14.31 -12.14 -10.23
N GLU A 54 -14.86 -13.35 -10.08
CA GLU A 54 -16.26 -13.58 -9.69
C GLU A 54 -16.69 -12.93 -8.35
N PRO A 55 -15.85 -12.88 -7.29
CA PRO A 55 -16.13 -12.15 -6.05
C PRO A 55 -16.34 -10.64 -6.24
N ALA A 56 -15.90 -10.04 -7.36
CA ALA A 56 -16.04 -8.61 -7.59
C ALA A 56 -17.52 -8.17 -7.58
N ASN A 57 -18.42 -9.01 -8.12
CA ASN A 57 -19.86 -8.71 -8.14
C ASN A 57 -20.48 -8.74 -6.72
N ILE A 58 -19.99 -9.60 -5.83
CA ILE A 58 -20.44 -9.68 -4.44
C ILE A 58 -19.95 -8.48 -3.62
N LEU A 59 -18.75 -7.97 -3.93
CA LEU A 59 -18.21 -6.79 -3.27
C LEU A 59 -19.02 -5.53 -3.59
N ASP A 60 -19.52 -5.42 -4.82
CA ASP A 60 -20.40 -4.32 -5.23
C ASP A 60 -21.73 -4.34 -4.43
N ASP A 61 -22.35 -5.51 -4.28
CA ASP A 61 -23.57 -5.68 -3.48
C ASP A 61 -23.35 -5.38 -1.98
N LEU A 62 -22.13 -5.62 -1.49
CA LEU A 62 -21.74 -5.38 -0.10
C LEU A 62 -21.10 -4.02 0.14
N TYR A 63 -21.01 -3.15 -0.88
CA TYR A 63 -20.26 -1.90 -0.80
C TYR A 63 -20.63 -1.04 0.42
N GLU A 64 -21.93 -0.86 0.67
CA GLU A 64 -22.44 -0.08 1.81
C GLU A 64 -22.09 -0.72 3.16
N VAL A 65 -22.17 -2.05 3.24
CA VAL A 65 -21.84 -2.83 4.44
C VAL A 65 -20.34 -2.75 4.73
N ILE A 66 -19.50 -2.93 3.71
CA ILE A 66 -18.05 -2.84 3.82
C ILE A 66 -17.64 -1.43 4.22
N THR A 67 -18.23 -0.40 3.61
CA THR A 67 -17.95 1.01 3.94
C THR A 67 -18.29 1.31 5.40
N SER A 68 -19.47 0.86 5.85
CA SER A 68 -19.93 1.03 7.24
C SER A 68 -19.02 0.31 8.24
N LEU A 69 -18.58 -0.90 7.90
CA LEU A 69 -17.65 -1.68 8.72
C LEU A 69 -16.28 -1.00 8.80
N GLN A 70 -15.74 -0.53 7.68
CA GLN A 70 -14.48 0.21 7.65
C GLN A 70 -14.56 1.47 8.53
N ASP A 71 -15.68 2.19 8.51
CA ASP A 71 -15.86 3.37 9.36
C ASP A 71 -15.88 3.03 10.85
N ALA A 72 -16.54 1.92 11.21
CA ALA A 72 -16.53 1.43 12.58
C ALA A 72 -15.12 1.05 13.02
N VAL A 73 -14.39 0.30 12.20
CA VAL A 73 -13.00 -0.10 12.49
C VAL A 73 -12.09 1.11 12.64
N VAL A 74 -12.17 2.10 11.74
CA VAL A 74 -11.35 3.32 11.83
C VAL A 74 -11.64 4.10 13.11
N ARG A 75 -12.91 4.17 13.53
CA ARG A 75 -13.31 4.79 14.81
C ARG A 75 -12.73 4.03 16.01
N ASP A 76 -12.81 2.71 16.02
CA ASP A 76 -12.28 1.87 17.11
C ASP A 76 -10.74 1.95 17.21
N LEU A 77 -10.05 1.97 16.07
CA LEU A 77 -8.61 2.15 16.01
C LEU A 77 -8.20 3.52 16.56
N ARG A 78 -8.92 4.59 16.19
CA ARG A 78 -8.70 5.93 16.74
C ARG A 78 -8.91 5.97 18.25
N ALA A 79 -10.01 5.39 18.74
CA ALA A 79 -10.30 5.32 20.18
C ALA A 79 -9.21 4.57 20.95
N SER A 80 -8.57 3.60 20.30
CA SER A 80 -7.45 2.83 20.83
C SER A 80 -6.08 3.51 20.67
N GLY A 81 -6.01 4.70 20.04
CA GLY A 81 -4.76 5.40 19.75
C GLY A 81 -3.89 4.72 18.69
N ILE A 82 -4.47 3.83 17.87
CA ILE A 82 -3.75 3.08 16.83
C ILE A 82 -3.67 3.94 15.57
N VAL A 83 -2.46 4.07 15.04
CA VAL A 83 -2.17 4.80 13.80
C VAL A 83 -2.20 3.83 12.62
N ILE A 84 -2.94 4.21 11.57
CA ILE A 84 -2.98 3.50 10.29
C ILE A 84 -1.86 4.03 9.40
N GLU A 85 -0.98 3.13 8.97
CA GLU A 85 0.04 3.44 7.99
C GLU A 85 -0.55 3.47 6.58
N ALA A 86 -0.47 4.62 5.92
CA ALA A 86 -0.93 4.80 4.56
C ALA A 86 0.26 5.05 3.62
N ASN A 87 0.26 4.36 2.48
CA ASN A 87 1.27 4.47 1.43
C ASN A 87 0.66 4.97 0.10
N PRO A 88 0.18 6.23 0.01
CA PRO A 88 -0.66 6.64 -1.12
C PRO A 88 0.02 6.55 -2.48
N THR A 89 1.33 6.77 -2.53
CA THR A 89 2.08 6.74 -3.79
C THR A 89 2.40 5.33 -4.25
N SER A 90 2.61 4.36 -3.34
CA SER A 90 2.75 2.95 -3.74
C SER A 90 1.40 2.37 -4.17
N ASN A 91 0.30 2.73 -3.49
CA ASN A 91 -1.05 2.36 -3.91
C ASN A 91 -1.37 2.83 -5.33
N LEU A 92 -0.97 4.06 -5.67
CA LEU A 92 -1.13 4.59 -7.02
C LEU A 92 -0.19 3.89 -8.03
N ALA A 93 1.08 3.67 -7.66
CA ALA A 93 2.06 3.05 -8.54
C ALA A 93 1.77 1.57 -8.84
N THR A 94 1.15 0.86 -7.90
CA THR A 94 0.73 -0.55 -8.04
C THR A 94 -0.63 -0.71 -8.72
N GLY A 95 -1.36 0.41 -8.94
CA GLY A 95 -2.71 0.39 -9.51
C GLY A 95 -3.80 -0.03 -8.52
N ALA A 96 -3.49 -0.12 -7.22
CA ALA A 96 -4.50 -0.36 -6.18
C ALA A 96 -5.54 0.78 -6.08
N VAL A 97 -5.18 1.98 -6.55
CA VAL A 97 -6.10 3.10 -6.78
C VAL A 97 -5.89 3.67 -8.18
N GLY A 98 -6.97 4.08 -8.85
CA GLY A 98 -6.91 4.64 -10.22
C GLY A 98 -6.38 6.08 -10.25
N SER A 99 -6.61 6.84 -9.19
CA SER A 99 -6.10 8.20 -9.00
C SER A 99 -5.88 8.53 -7.52
N MET A 100 -5.12 9.60 -7.24
CA MET A 100 -4.91 10.06 -5.86
C MET A 100 -6.19 10.67 -5.28
N GLU A 101 -7.05 11.24 -6.12
CA GLU A 101 -8.35 11.81 -5.77
C GLU A 101 -9.37 10.74 -5.32
N GLU A 102 -9.22 9.51 -5.82
CA GLU A 102 -10.01 8.33 -5.45
C GLU A 102 -9.44 7.61 -4.21
N HIS A 103 -8.32 8.06 -3.66
CA HIS A 103 -7.65 7.34 -2.59
C HIS A 103 -8.53 7.25 -1.33
N PRO A 104 -8.82 6.04 -0.77
CA PRO A 104 -9.76 5.85 0.34
C PRO A 104 -9.44 6.69 1.57
N LEU A 105 -8.16 6.91 1.85
CA LEU A 105 -7.69 7.82 2.90
C LEU A 105 -8.40 9.18 2.88
N LEU A 106 -8.65 9.75 1.70
CA LEU A 106 -9.24 11.08 1.58
C LEU A 106 -10.63 11.16 2.19
N ARG A 107 -11.44 10.09 2.14
CA ARG A 107 -12.78 10.07 2.76
C ARG A 107 -12.70 10.20 4.28
N HIS A 108 -11.68 9.58 4.89
CA HIS A 108 -11.44 9.65 6.33
C HIS A 108 -10.80 10.97 6.77
N LEU A 109 -10.11 11.69 5.87
CA LEU A 109 -9.56 13.02 6.14
C LEU A 109 -10.57 14.16 5.92
N ARG A 110 -11.78 13.89 5.40
CA ARG A 110 -12.82 14.91 5.18
C ARG A 110 -13.68 15.15 6.42
N ASN A 111 -13.89 14.12 7.25
CA ASN A 111 -14.71 14.20 8.44
C ASN A 111 -13.86 14.65 9.63
N ASP A 112 -13.71 15.97 9.80
CA ASP A 112 -12.81 16.62 10.78
C ASP A 112 -12.99 16.15 12.25
N HIS A 113 -14.13 15.53 12.59
CA HIS A 113 -14.43 15.08 13.96
C HIS A 113 -14.16 13.58 14.23
N ASP A 114 -14.21 12.72 13.22
CA ASP A 114 -14.05 11.24 13.33
C ASP A 114 -12.92 10.69 12.45
N ALA A 115 -12.05 11.56 11.95
CA ALA A 115 -10.92 11.16 11.11
C ALA A 115 -10.01 10.17 11.86
N GLY A 116 -9.68 9.03 11.25
CA GLY A 116 -8.68 8.11 11.78
C GLY A 116 -7.32 8.78 12.04
N LEU A 117 -6.45 8.13 12.80
CA LEU A 117 -5.05 8.55 12.94
C LEU A 117 -4.25 7.91 11.82
N PHE A 118 -3.56 8.72 10.99
CA PHE A 118 -2.83 8.22 9.83
C PHE A 118 -1.38 8.71 9.80
N SER A 119 -0.45 7.83 9.42
CA SER A 119 0.90 8.21 8.99
C SER A 119 1.00 8.09 7.47
N ILE A 120 1.76 9.00 6.85
CA ILE A 120 2.00 8.99 5.40
C ILE A 120 3.41 8.51 5.11
N ASN A 121 3.50 7.42 4.35
CA ASN A 121 4.75 6.73 4.06
C ASN A 121 4.92 6.47 2.55
N THR A 122 6.12 6.07 2.15
CA THR A 122 6.51 5.81 0.75
C THR A 122 6.50 4.33 0.38
N ASP A 123 6.34 3.44 1.36
CA ASP A 123 6.60 2.01 1.23
C ASP A 123 8.05 1.76 0.76
N ASP A 124 8.27 1.51 -0.54
CA ASP A 124 9.56 1.29 -1.17
C ASP A 124 9.99 2.48 -2.07
N PRO A 125 10.61 3.54 -1.53
CA PRO A 125 10.95 4.73 -2.31
C PRO A 125 11.94 4.45 -3.44
N GLY A 126 12.78 3.42 -3.30
CA GLY A 126 13.70 2.98 -4.35
C GLY A 126 13.01 2.28 -5.52
N VAL A 127 11.92 1.54 -5.26
CA VAL A 127 11.14 0.82 -6.28
C VAL A 127 10.24 1.80 -7.04
N PHE A 128 9.59 2.72 -6.32
CA PHE A 128 8.61 3.64 -6.91
C PHE A 128 9.19 5.00 -7.32
N ALA A 129 10.49 5.23 -7.08
CA ALA A 129 11.15 6.53 -7.26
C ALA A 129 10.42 7.68 -6.54
N THR A 130 9.87 7.40 -5.35
CA THR A 130 9.08 8.34 -4.55
C THR A 130 9.88 8.91 -3.38
N ARG A 131 9.41 10.04 -2.84
CA ARG A 131 9.90 10.66 -1.60
C ARG A 131 8.73 10.96 -0.68
N CYS A 132 8.94 10.91 0.63
CA CYS A 132 7.88 11.18 1.62
C CYS A 132 7.30 12.59 1.45
N SER A 133 8.15 13.60 1.19
CA SER A 133 7.70 14.96 0.86
C SER A 133 6.82 15.02 -0.39
N GLY A 134 7.14 14.21 -1.40
CA GLY A 134 6.32 14.04 -2.60
C GLY A 134 4.96 13.43 -2.26
N CYS A 135 4.93 12.36 -1.48
CA CYS A 135 3.69 11.70 -1.04
C CYS A 135 2.76 12.68 -0.33
N ALA A 136 3.28 13.39 0.67
CA ALA A 136 2.51 14.38 1.42
C ALA A 136 2.00 15.50 0.52
N SER A 137 2.83 15.99 -0.43
CA SER A 137 2.44 17.07 -1.35
C SER A 137 1.32 16.65 -2.30
N TYR A 138 1.41 15.46 -2.88
CA TYR A 138 0.37 14.92 -3.76
C TYR A 138 -0.95 14.76 -3.01
N LEU A 139 -0.90 14.10 -1.85
CA LEU A 139 -2.08 13.86 -1.04
C LEU A 139 -2.75 15.17 -0.59
N HIS A 140 -1.97 16.12 -0.08
CA HIS A 140 -2.48 17.43 0.35
C HIS A 140 -3.14 18.20 -0.82
N ARG A 141 -2.57 18.09 -2.03
CA ARG A 141 -3.16 18.71 -3.22
C ARG A 141 -4.48 18.04 -3.61
N SER A 142 -4.55 16.71 -3.64
CA SER A 142 -5.78 15.98 -3.95
C SER A 142 -6.87 16.24 -2.91
N TRP A 143 -6.52 16.26 -1.62
CA TRP A 143 -7.43 16.65 -0.53
C TRP A 143 -8.00 18.06 -0.75
N ARG A 144 -7.16 19.05 -1.12
CA ARG A 144 -7.64 20.40 -1.44
C ARG A 144 -8.60 20.43 -2.62
N CYS A 145 -8.32 19.66 -3.66
CA CYS A 145 -9.19 19.57 -4.83
C CYS A 145 -10.56 18.99 -4.47
N CYS A 146 -10.59 17.91 -3.68
CA CYS A 146 -11.81 17.31 -3.18
C CYS A 146 -12.65 18.29 -2.34
N ARG A 147 -12.03 19.00 -1.39
CA ARG A 147 -12.73 19.99 -0.53
C ARG A 147 -13.31 21.17 -1.33
N ARG A 148 -12.64 21.55 -2.43
CA ARG A 148 -13.06 22.65 -3.29
C ARG A 148 -14.28 22.28 -4.16
N PHE A 149 -14.37 21.00 -4.52
CA PHE A 149 -15.53 20.44 -5.22
C PHE A 149 -16.78 20.44 -4.33
N GLU A 150 -16.64 20.05 -3.05
CA GLU A 150 -17.74 20.05 -2.07
C GLU A 150 -18.26 21.46 -1.72
N SER A 151 -17.41 22.48 -1.79
CA SER A 151 -17.77 23.87 -1.48
C SER A 151 -18.32 24.66 -2.68
N GLY A 152 -18.71 23.99 -3.77
CA GLY A 152 -19.35 24.60 -4.94
C GLY A 152 -18.43 25.51 -5.78
N ARG A 153 -17.12 25.53 -5.51
CA ARG A 153 -16.13 26.31 -6.27
C ARG A 153 -15.39 25.44 -7.28
N ALA A 154 -16.13 24.81 -8.19
CA ALA A 154 -15.56 24.04 -9.28
C ALA A 154 -15.18 24.98 -10.43
N HIS A 155 -13.90 25.08 -10.79
CA HIS A 155 -13.42 25.31 -12.16
C HIS A 155 -11.91 25.06 -12.24
N GLN A 156 -11.55 23.83 -12.58
CA GLN A 156 -10.46 23.41 -13.48
C GLN A 156 -10.18 21.94 -13.19
N SER A 157 -10.25 21.13 -14.25
CA SER A 157 -9.93 19.71 -14.25
C SER A 157 -8.55 19.49 -13.63
N CYS A 158 -8.52 18.88 -12.46
CA CYS A 158 -7.28 18.47 -11.83
C CYS A 158 -6.83 17.12 -12.43
N SER A 159 -6.67 17.07 -13.75
CA SER A 159 -6.17 15.86 -14.41
C SER A 159 -4.65 15.87 -14.41
N PHE A 160 -4.02 15.14 -13.49
CA PHE A 160 -2.62 14.80 -13.61
C PHE A 160 -2.49 13.29 -13.75
N ARG A 161 -2.26 12.85 -14.99
CA ARG A 161 -1.87 11.48 -15.28
C ARG A 161 -0.38 11.42 -14.95
N LEU A 162 0.03 10.62 -13.98
CA LEU A 162 1.43 10.22 -13.89
C LEU A 162 1.76 9.58 -15.24
N LYS A 163 2.75 10.11 -15.96
CA LYS A 163 3.40 9.28 -16.97
C LYS A 163 3.98 8.10 -16.18
N PRO A 164 3.64 6.85 -16.53
CA PRO A 164 4.30 5.71 -15.91
C PRO A 164 5.82 5.93 -16.07
N PRO A 165 6.62 5.52 -15.07
CA PRO A 165 8.06 5.60 -15.19
C PRO A 165 8.49 4.93 -16.51
N PRO A 166 9.45 5.51 -17.25
CA PRO A 166 9.99 4.83 -18.42
C PRO A 166 10.60 3.51 -17.93
N PHE A 167 10.04 2.39 -18.39
CA PHE A 167 10.65 1.08 -18.25
C PHE A 167 12.03 1.08 -18.92
#